data_AF-A0A7C4GMD6-F1
#
_entry.id   AF-A0A7C4GMD6-F1
#
_cell.length_a   1.000
_cell.length_b   1.000
_cell.length_c   1.000
_cell.angle_alpha   90.00
_cell.angle_beta   90.00
_cell.angle_gamma   90.00
#
_symmetry.space_group_name_H-M   'P 1'
#
loop_
_entity.id
_entity.type
_entity.pdbx_description
1 polymer ?
#
loop_
_entity_poly.entity_id
_entity_poly.type
_entity_poly.pdbx_seq_one_letter_code
_entity_poly.pdbx_strand_id
1 'polypeptide(L)'
;MREIRIFGIKYDGDIKKGDNLAKITIDSLKKEGVNVENGDIVTLTHVAVSKAIGCVVSFKQVKPSPLALAIADRIRKPPEEVEIILRESREIIRLVGTRLITRTRSGIICANSGVDVSN
;
A
#
# COMPACT_ATOMS: atom_id res chain seq x y z
N MET A 1 -5.78 -27.33 25.53
CA MET A 1 -5.46 -25.88 25.48
C MET A 1 -5.51 -25.47 24.00
N ARG A 2 -6.04 -24.30 23.63
CA ARG A 2 -6.01 -23.84 22.23
C ARG A 2 -4.70 -23.09 21.99
N GLU A 3 -4.02 -23.40 20.89
CA GLU A 3 -2.72 -22.81 20.50
C GLU A 3 -2.89 -21.94 19.25
N ILE A 4 -2.12 -20.84 19.17
CA ILE A 4 -1.95 -20.02 17.97
C ILE A 4 -0.46 -19.92 17.69
N ARG A 5 -0.07 -20.13 16.42
CA ARG A 5 1.31 -19.99 15.93
C ARG A 5 1.35 -18.90 14.86
N ILE A 6 2.39 -18.07 14.89
CA ILE A 6 2.59 -16.97 13.93
C ILE A 6 3.97 -17.13 13.32
N PHE A 7 4.03 -17.09 11.99
CA PHE A 7 5.27 -17.21 11.23
C PHE A 7 5.47 -15.95 10.39
N GLY A 8 6.68 -15.41 10.42
CA GLY A 8 7.08 -14.40 9.45
C GLY A 8 7.30 -15.05 8.08
N ILE A 9 7.04 -14.32 7.01
CA ILE A 9 7.34 -14.76 5.65
C ILE A 9 8.50 -13.93 5.14
N LYS A 10 9.60 -14.58 4.77
CA LYS A 10 10.75 -13.93 4.13
C LYS A 10 10.71 -14.13 2.62
N TYR A 11 10.72 -13.03 1.87
CA TYR A 11 10.89 -13.07 0.42
C TYR A 11 12.37 -12.90 0.05
N ASP A 12 12.79 -13.55 -1.03
CA ASP A 12 14.17 -13.51 -1.52
C ASP A 12 14.52 -12.21 -2.28
N GLY A 13 13.53 -11.35 -2.53
CA GLY A 13 13.71 -10.08 -3.20
C GLY A 13 12.44 -9.22 -3.22
N ASP A 14 12.54 -8.06 -3.86
CA ASP A 14 11.42 -7.13 -4.01
C ASP A 14 10.32 -7.71 -4.90
N ILE A 15 9.07 -7.47 -4.49
CA ILE A 15 7.89 -7.75 -5.30
C ILE A 15 7.82 -6.77 -6.48
N LYS A 16 7.60 -7.30 -7.67
CA LYS A 16 7.54 -6.56 -8.94
C LYS A 16 6.16 -6.69 -9.57
N LYS A 17 5.87 -5.77 -10.49
CA LYS A 17 4.65 -5.81 -11.30
C LYS A 17 4.57 -7.15 -12.04
N GLY A 18 3.43 -7.82 -11.90
CA GLY A 18 3.14 -9.12 -12.52
C GLY A 18 3.50 -10.33 -11.65
N ASP A 19 4.14 -10.12 -10.50
CA ASP A 19 4.49 -11.23 -9.61
C ASP A 19 3.23 -11.92 -9.06
N ASN A 20 3.24 -13.25 -9.08
CA ASN A 20 2.23 -14.05 -8.40
C ASN A 20 2.58 -14.13 -6.91
N LEU A 21 2.08 -13.15 -6.15
CA LEU A 21 2.38 -13.01 -4.72
C LEU A 21 1.94 -14.23 -3.89
N ALA A 22 0.85 -14.91 -4.28
CA ALA A 22 0.41 -16.14 -3.62
C ALA A 22 1.44 -17.26 -3.81
N LYS A 23 1.88 -17.49 -5.05
CA LYS A 23 2.91 -18.49 -5.36
C LYS A 23 4.22 -18.19 -4.63
N ILE A 24 4.69 -16.95 -4.68
CA ILE A 24 5.92 -16.53 -4.00
C ILE A 24 5.80 -16.79 -2.49
N THR A 25 4.67 -16.46 -1.89
CA THR A 25 4.42 -16.68 -0.46
C THR A 25 4.47 -18.16 -0.07
N ILE A 26 3.78 -19.02 -0.83
CA ILE A 26 3.77 -20.46 -0.55
C ILE A 26 5.16 -21.07 -0.78
N ASP A 27 5.87 -20.67 -1.84
CA ASP A 27 7.21 -21.16 -2.13
C ASP A 27 8.21 -20.73 -1.04
N SER A 28 8.13 -19.49 -0.55
CA SER A 28 8.94 -19.00 0.58
C SER A 28 8.72 -19.80 1.86
N LEU A 29 7.46 -20.02 2.25
CA LEU A 29 7.13 -20.80 3.44
C LEU A 29 7.63 -22.24 3.34
N LYS A 30 7.46 -22.89 2.18
CA LYS A 30 7.96 -24.24 1.93
C LYS A 30 9.47 -24.36 2.07
N LYS A 31 10.24 -23.36 1.60
CA LYS A 31 11.70 -23.33 1.77
C LYS A 31 12.12 -23.28 3.25
N GLU A 32 11.31 -22.66 4.10
CA GLU A 32 11.52 -22.60 5.55
C GLU A 32 10.90 -23.79 6.31
N GLY A 33 10.39 -24.80 5.60
CA GLY A 33 9.77 -25.99 6.19
C GLY A 33 8.38 -25.76 6.78
N VAL A 34 7.73 -24.64 6.43
CA VAL A 34 6.35 -24.33 6.85
C VAL A 34 5.38 -24.69 5.73
N ASN A 35 4.46 -25.61 6.00
CA ASN A 35 3.35 -25.92 5.11
C ASN A 35 2.11 -25.15 5.55
N VAL A 36 1.39 -24.56 4.59
CA VAL A 36 0.10 -23.92 4.85
C VAL A 36 -0.98 -24.99 4.90
N GLU A 37 -1.74 -25.02 5.99
CA GLU A 37 -2.78 -26.00 6.26
C GLU A 37 -4.19 -25.40 6.11
N ASN A 38 -5.20 -26.27 6.03
CA ASN A 38 -6.58 -25.82 5.96
C ASN A 38 -6.98 -25.13 7.27
N GLY A 39 -7.47 -23.89 7.17
CA GLY A 39 -7.81 -23.05 8.31
C GLY A 39 -6.74 -22.02 8.68
N ASP A 40 -5.56 -22.08 8.05
CA ASP A 40 -4.53 -21.04 8.22
C ASP A 40 -4.95 -19.71 7.60
N ILE A 41 -4.42 -18.63 8.17
CA ILE A 41 -4.64 -17.26 7.70
C ILE A 41 -3.31 -16.72 7.16
N VAL A 42 -3.31 -16.37 5.87
CA VAL A 42 -2.19 -15.67 5.25
C VAL A 42 -2.48 -14.17 5.24
N THR A 43 -1.58 -13.38 5.83
CA THR A 43 -1.67 -11.91 5.83
C THR A 43 -0.57 -11.34 4.94
N LEU A 44 -0.96 -10.39 4.08
CA LEU A 44 -0.06 -9.73 3.13
C LEU A 44 -0.18 -8.21 3.33
N THR A 45 0.93 -7.50 3.20
CA THR A 45 0.91 -6.04 3.27
C THR A 45 0.33 -5.46 1.98
N HIS A 46 -0.39 -4.35 2.11
CA HIS A 46 -0.95 -3.66 0.95
C HIS A 46 0.13 -3.20 -0.04
N VAL A 47 1.33 -2.84 0.44
CA VAL A 47 2.46 -2.44 -0.43
C VAL A 47 2.91 -3.57 -1.35
N ALA A 48 3.06 -4.79 -0.82
CA ALA A 48 3.42 -5.95 -1.64
C ALA A 48 2.36 -6.23 -2.72
N VAL A 49 1.09 -6.18 -2.33
CA VAL A 49 -0.03 -6.34 -3.27
C VAL A 49 -0.02 -5.22 -4.32
N SER A 50 0.14 -3.96 -3.92
CA SER A 50 0.21 -2.79 -4.81
C SER A 50 1.36 -2.88 -5.81
N LYS A 51 2.55 -3.36 -5.39
CA LYS A 51 3.68 -3.60 -6.29
C LYS A 51 3.36 -4.69 -7.32
N ALA A 52 2.79 -5.82 -6.87
CA ALA A 52 2.42 -6.95 -7.74
C ALA A 52 1.42 -6.54 -8.83
N ILE A 53 0.40 -5.74 -8.48
CA ILE A 53 -0.61 -5.27 -9.45
C ILE A 53 -0.18 -4.04 -10.26
N GLY A 54 1.02 -3.50 -10.00
CA GLY A 54 1.62 -2.43 -10.78
C GLY A 54 1.18 -1.00 -10.42
N CYS A 55 0.84 -0.75 -9.15
CA CYS A 55 0.45 0.57 -8.62
C CYS A 55 1.65 1.49 -8.27
N VAL A 56 2.85 1.16 -8.74
CA VAL A 56 4.03 2.00 -8.51
C VAL A 56 4.03 3.18 -9.48
N VAL A 57 4.08 4.40 -8.95
CA VAL A 57 4.03 5.64 -9.75
C VAL A 57 5.30 6.47 -9.51
N SER A 58 5.94 6.91 -10.59
CA SER A 58 7.05 7.85 -10.49
C SER A 58 6.54 9.28 -10.39
N PHE A 59 7.02 10.05 -9.41
CA PHE A 59 6.67 11.48 -9.27
C PHE A 59 6.98 12.29 -10.53
N LYS A 60 8.04 11.94 -11.27
CA LYS A 60 8.41 12.60 -12.53
C LYS A 60 7.32 12.53 -13.61
N GLN A 61 6.38 11.60 -13.49
CA GLN A 61 5.28 11.40 -14.45
C GLN A 61 3.97 12.03 -13.98
N VAL A 62 3.97 12.67 -12.80
CA VAL A 62 2.77 13.24 -12.21
C VAL A 62 2.76 14.74 -12.43
N LYS A 63 1.72 15.24 -13.10
CA LYS A 63 1.42 16.67 -13.19
C LYS A 63 0.40 17.03 -12.10
N PRO A 64 0.76 17.83 -11.08
CA PRO A 64 -0.17 18.23 -10.04
C PRO A 64 -1.29 19.14 -10.57
N SER A 65 -2.51 18.92 -10.08
CA SER A 65 -3.65 19.81 -10.31
C SER A 65 -3.55 21.10 -9.46
N PRO A 66 -4.29 22.16 -9.80
CA PRO A 66 -4.37 23.36 -8.96
C PRO A 66 -4.79 23.06 -7.51
N LEU A 67 -5.70 22.10 -7.33
CA LEU A 67 -6.12 21.63 -6.01
C LEU A 67 -4.97 20.95 -5.27
N ALA A 68 -4.23 20.06 -5.94
CA ALA A 68 -3.07 19.40 -5.35
C ALA A 68 -2.00 20.41 -4.91
N LEU A 69 -1.72 21.43 -5.74
CA LEU A 69 -0.78 22.50 -5.40
C LEU A 69 -1.21 23.28 -4.15
N ALA A 70 -2.48 23.70 -4.09
CA ALA A 70 -3.00 24.46 -2.94
C ALA A 70 -2.98 23.64 -1.64
N ILE A 71 -3.31 22.34 -1.71
CA ILE A 71 -3.27 21.45 -0.55
C ILE A 71 -1.81 21.19 -0.13
N ALA A 72 -0.92 20.92 -1.09
CA ALA A 72 0.48 20.64 -0.88
C ALA A 72 1.20 21.77 -0.13
N ASP A 73 0.94 23.02 -0.53
CA ASP A 73 1.45 24.21 0.15
C ASP A 73 1.00 24.25 1.62
N ARG A 74 -0.30 24.04 1.86
CA ARG A 74 -0.88 24.04 3.21
C ARG A 74 -0.32 22.95 4.12
N ILE A 75 -0.08 21.75 3.60
CA ILE A 75 0.36 20.58 4.40
C ILE A 75 1.86 20.30 4.31
N ARG A 76 2.62 21.13 3.57
CA ARG A 76 4.07 21.00 3.34
C ARG A 76 4.46 19.61 2.84
N LYS A 77 3.80 19.14 1.78
CA LYS A 77 4.09 17.88 1.08
C LYS A 77 4.41 18.13 -0.40
N PRO A 78 5.12 17.22 -1.08
CA PRO A 78 5.30 17.30 -2.53
C PRO A 78 3.93 17.31 -3.24
N PRO A 79 3.70 18.22 -4.20
CA PRO A 79 2.43 18.32 -4.90
C PRO A 79 2.12 17.09 -5.76
N GLU A 80 3.14 16.38 -6.23
CA GLU A 80 2.99 15.10 -6.92
C GLU A 80 2.43 14.00 -6.01
N GLU A 81 2.90 13.94 -4.76
CA GLU A 81 2.38 13.00 -3.76
C GLU A 81 0.90 13.31 -3.47
N VAL A 82 0.58 14.58 -3.23
CA VAL A 82 -0.80 15.02 -3.00
C VAL A 82 -1.70 14.69 -4.18
N GLU A 83 -1.23 14.92 -5.40
CA GLU A 83 -1.98 14.58 -6.61
C GLU A 83 -2.30 13.08 -6.70
N ILE A 84 -1.36 12.19 -6.37
CA ILE A 84 -1.61 10.74 -6.33
C ILE A 84 -2.62 10.39 -5.23
N ILE A 85 -2.48 10.99 -4.04
CA ILE A 85 -3.44 10.82 -2.93
C ILE A 85 -4.85 11.20 -3.38
N LEU A 86 -5.00 12.32 -4.08
CA LEU A 86 -6.27 12.82 -4.57
C LEU A 86 -6.85 11.89 -5.65
N ARG A 87 -6.04 11.39 -6.58
CA ARG A 87 -6.46 10.41 -7.60
C ARG A 87 -7.05 9.16 -6.96
N GLU A 88 -6.42 8.64 -5.91
CA GLU A 88 -6.89 7.44 -5.20
C GLU A 88 -7.96 7.73 -4.12
N SER A 89 -8.32 9.01 -3.93
CA SER A 89 -9.40 9.43 -3.03
C SER A 89 -10.73 9.59 -3.78
N ARG A 90 -11.83 9.27 -3.10
CA ARG A 90 -13.18 9.70 -3.47
C ARG A 90 -13.49 11.08 -2.89
N GLU A 91 -13.06 11.34 -1.65
CA GLU A 91 -13.22 12.64 -0.99
C GLU A 91 -12.16 12.84 0.10
N ILE A 92 -11.92 14.12 0.41
CA ILE A 92 -11.13 14.52 1.57
C ILE A 92 -12.07 14.61 2.77
N ILE A 93 -11.82 13.79 3.79
CA ILE A 93 -12.59 13.78 5.03
C ILE A 93 -12.08 14.88 5.98
N ARG A 94 -10.76 14.99 6.11
CA ARG A 94 -10.14 15.94 7.03
C ARG A 94 -8.71 16.27 6.64
N LEU A 95 -8.31 17.51 6.89
CA LEU A 95 -6.92 17.95 6.89
C LEU A 95 -6.48 18.15 8.34
N VAL A 96 -5.43 17.45 8.79
CA VAL A 96 -4.91 17.53 10.17
C VAL A 96 -3.40 17.70 10.13
N GLY A 97 -2.93 18.91 10.44
CA GLY A 97 -1.50 19.23 10.35
C GLY A 97 -0.97 18.97 8.93
N THR A 98 0.00 18.07 8.82
CA THR A 98 0.61 17.65 7.54
C THR A 98 -0.03 16.41 6.91
N ARG A 99 -1.18 15.94 7.44
CA ARG A 99 -1.85 14.70 7.03
C ARG A 99 -3.18 14.96 6.33
N LEU A 100 -3.41 14.24 5.25
CA LEU A 100 -4.70 14.14 4.56
C LEU A 100 -5.41 12.89 5.05
N ILE A 101 -6.61 13.02 5.63
CA ILE A 101 -7.51 11.90 5.86
C ILE A 101 -8.51 11.88 4.71
N THR A 102 -8.52 10.80 3.95
CA THR A 102 -9.35 10.64 2.75
C THR A 102 -10.17 9.37 2.86
N ARG A 103 -11.25 9.29 2.08
CA ARG A 103 -11.88 8.02 1.75
C ARG A 103 -11.31 7.55 0.42
N THR A 104 -10.72 6.35 0.38
CA THR A 104 -10.22 5.74 -0.86
C THR A 104 -11.37 5.48 -1.84
N ARG A 105 -11.03 5.21 -3.11
CA ARG A 105 -12.01 4.72 -4.09
C ARG A 105 -12.76 3.46 -3.64
N SER A 106 -12.10 2.59 -2.86
CA SER A 106 -12.70 1.38 -2.28
C SER A 106 -13.54 1.62 -1.01
N GLY A 107 -13.60 2.86 -0.52
CA GLY A 107 -14.42 3.24 0.63
C GLY A 107 -13.71 3.21 1.99
N ILE A 108 -12.42 2.85 2.03
CA ILE A 108 -11.62 2.83 3.26
C ILE A 108 -11.28 4.25 3.66
N ILE A 109 -11.50 4.62 4.92
CA ILE A 109 -11.05 5.91 5.45
C ILE A 109 -9.65 5.72 6.05
N CYS A 110 -8.66 6.37 5.47
CA CYS A 110 -7.28 6.26 5.92
C CYS A 110 -6.50 7.55 5.63
N ALA A 111 -5.26 7.61 6.13
CA ALA A 111 -4.34 8.68 5.76
C ALA A 111 -3.87 8.50 4.31
N ASN A 112 -3.78 9.60 3.57
CA ASN A 112 -3.18 9.69 2.24
C ASN A 112 -3.72 8.67 1.23
N SER A 113 -4.97 8.24 1.36
CA SER A 113 -5.57 7.20 0.50
C SER A 113 -4.78 5.88 0.45
N GLY A 114 -3.93 5.59 1.45
CA GLY A 114 -3.03 4.43 1.45
C GLY A 114 -1.84 4.55 0.49
N VAL A 115 -1.54 5.75 -0.02
CA VAL A 115 -0.31 6.02 -0.78
C VAL A 115 0.88 5.98 0.17
N ASP A 116 1.87 5.17 -0.18
CA ASP A 116 3.10 4.96 0.59
C ASP A 116 4.32 5.35 -0.27
N VAL A 117 5.34 5.95 0.37
CA VAL A 117 6.59 6.42 -0.25
C VAL A 117 7.84 5.79 0.36
N SER A 118 7.69 4.88 1.33
CA SER A 118 8.77 4.41 2.20
C SER A 118 9.32 3.02 1.88
N ASN A 119 8.65 2.22 1.04
CA ASN A 119 9.00 0.80 0.78
C ASN A 119 8.98 0.41 -0.69
#